data_AF-A0A349MD63-F1
#
_entry.id   AF-A0A349MD63-F1
#
_cell.length_a   1.000
_cell.length_b   1.000
_cell.length_c   1.000
_cell.angle_alpha   90.00
_cell.angle_beta   90.00
_cell.angle_gamma   90.00
#
_symmetry.space_group_name_H-M   'P 1'
#
loop_
_entity.id
_entity.type
_entity.pdbx_description
1 polymer ?
#
loop_
_entity_poly.entity_id
_entity_poly.type
_entity_poly.pdbx_seq_one_letter_code
_entity_poly.pdbx_strand_id
1 'polypeptide(L)'
;TGLLTLITAVEVGMGVIFKRSETFTWTAIKWTFIIMTLVKAGYIVLVFMHLGDERSNLKRAIIAPYMLFICYLIFIAITEGFGHLESYSTLH
;
A
#
# COMPACT_ATOMS: atom_id res chain seq x y z
N THR A 1 -3.76 12.74 -15.88
CA THR A 1 -2.47 13.21 -15.33
C THR A 1 -2.64 14.12 -14.12
N GLY A 2 -3.49 15.16 -14.13
CA GLY A 2 -3.62 16.08 -12.98
C GLY A 2 -4.16 15.47 -11.67
N LEU A 3 -5.09 14.52 -11.74
CA LEU A 3 -5.74 13.96 -10.54
C LEU A 3 -4.78 13.15 -9.65
N LEU A 4 -3.91 12.36 -10.27
CA LEU A 4 -2.89 11.56 -9.56
C LEU A 4 -1.82 12.45 -8.93
N THR A 5 -1.41 13.50 -9.64
CA THR A 5 -0.46 14.49 -9.09
C THR A 5 -1.07 15.23 -7.91
N LEU A 6 -2.36 15.57 -7.97
CA LEU A 6 -3.08 16.22 -6.86
C LEU A 6 -3.18 15.30 -5.63
N ILE A 7 -3.60 14.05 -5.80
CA ILE A 7 -3.66 13.05 -4.71
C ILE A 7 -2.28 12.87 -4.08
N THR A 8 -1.22 12.78 -4.89
CA THR A 8 0.15 12.61 -4.40
C THR A 8 0.66 13.85 -3.67
N ALA A 9 0.34 15.06 -4.16
CA ALA A 9 0.71 16.30 -3.50
C ALA A 9 0.03 16.48 -2.13
N VAL A 10 -1.24 16.07 -2.02
CA VAL A 10 -1.97 16.05 -0.74
C VAL A 10 -1.36 15.02 0.23
N GLU A 11 -0.90 13.86 -0.26
CA GLU A 11 -0.22 12.84 0.56
C GLU A 11 1.05 13.37 1.19
N VAL A 12 1.93 13.91 0.36
CA VAL A 12 3.21 14.45 0.80
C VAL A 12 2.99 15.68 1.67
N GLY A 13 2.06 16.57 1.30
CA GLY A 13 1.72 17.76 2.09
C GLY A 13 1.21 17.42 3.48
N MET A 14 0.28 16.46 3.60
CA MET A 14 -0.17 15.96 4.90
C MET A 14 0.98 15.33 5.69
N GLY A 15 1.81 14.49 5.07
CA GLY A 15 2.95 13.84 5.72
C GLY A 15 3.99 14.83 6.25
N VAL A 16 4.16 15.97 5.57
CA VAL A 16 5.10 17.03 5.97
C VAL A 16 4.54 17.91 7.09
N ILE A 17 3.25 18.26 7.03
CA ILE A 17 2.60 19.17 7.99
C ILE A 17 2.36 18.45 9.32
N PHE A 18 1.91 17.19 9.28
CA PHE A 18 1.63 16.41 10.49
C PHE A 18 2.91 15.73 11.01
N LYS A 19 3.83 16.54 11.56
CA LYS A 19 4.99 16.05 12.30
C LYS A 19 4.58 15.54 13.68
N ARG A 20 4.71 14.23 13.89
CA ARG A 20 4.68 13.47 15.15
C ARG A 20 4.23 14.27 16.39
N SER A 21 2.94 14.57 16.47
CA SER A 21 2.31 15.13 17.67
C SER A 21 1.23 14.18 18.15
N GLU A 22 1.31 13.77 19.41
CA GLU A 22 0.33 12.94 20.13
C GLU A 22 0.11 11.51 19.57
N THR A 23 0.16 10.51 20.44
CA THR A 23 0.10 9.07 20.10
C THR A 23 -1.18 8.68 19.34
N PHE A 24 -2.30 9.34 19.63
CA PHE A 24 -3.59 9.03 19.03
C PHE A 24 -3.69 9.55 17.58
N THR A 25 -3.24 10.79 17.35
CA THR A 25 -3.19 11.41 16.03
C THR A 25 -2.22 10.66 15.10
N TRP A 26 -1.12 10.14 15.65
CA TRP A 26 -0.11 9.42 14.88
C TRP A 26 -0.64 8.11 14.24
N THR A 27 -1.49 7.37 14.95
CA THR A 27 -2.09 6.15 14.39
C THR A 27 -3.09 6.48 13.29
N ALA A 28 -3.92 7.51 13.48
CA ALA A 28 -4.88 7.96 12.46
C ALA A 28 -4.18 8.44 11.18
N ILE A 29 -3.05 9.16 11.30
CA ILE A 29 -2.24 9.60 10.16
C ILE A 29 -1.69 8.39 9.39
N LYS A 30 -1.13 7.38 10.08
CA LYS A 30 -0.62 6.16 9.43
C LYS A 30 -1.70 5.45 8.61
N TRP A 31 -2.89 5.27 9.18
CA TRP A 31 -4.01 4.65 8.48
C TRP A 31 -4.47 5.48 7.28
N THR A 32 -4.49 6.80 7.41
CA THR A 32 -4.83 7.71 6.30
C THR A 32 -3.84 7.56 5.15
N PHE A 33 -2.54 7.48 5.46
CA PHE A 33 -1.48 7.27 4.47
C PHE A 33 -1.65 5.95 3.70
N ILE A 34 -1.95 4.87 4.42
CA ILE A 34 -2.18 3.54 3.83
C ILE A 34 -3.39 3.58 2.89
N ILE A 35 -4.51 4.15 3.34
CA ILE A 35 -5.74 4.24 2.54
C ILE A 35 -5.49 5.06 1.27
N MET A 36 -4.83 6.20 1.40
CA MET A 36 -4.61 7.08 0.25
C MET A 36 -3.63 6.50 -0.76
N THR A 37 -2.64 5.74 -0.29
CA THR A 37 -1.75 4.94 -1.14
C THR A 37 -2.49 3.79 -1.84
N LEU A 38 -3.48 3.17 -1.21
CA LEU A 38 -4.32 2.16 -1.87
C LEU A 38 -5.23 2.79 -2.93
N VAL A 39 -5.84 3.94 -2.64
CA VAL A 39 -6.69 4.68 -3.58
C VAL A 39 -5.88 5.07 -4.83
N LYS A 40 -4.65 5.61 -4.67
CA LYS A 40 -3.82 5.95 -5.83
C LYS A 40 -3.43 4.71 -6.63
N ALA A 41 -3.07 3.60 -5.96
CA ALA A 41 -2.71 2.36 -6.65
C ALA A 41 -3.88 1.81 -7.48
N GLY A 42 -5.09 1.83 -6.92
CA GLY A 42 -6.31 1.47 -7.66
C GLY A 42 -6.55 2.39 -8.86
N TYR A 43 -6.40 3.71 -8.68
CA TYR A 43 -6.53 4.68 -9.78
C TYR A 43 -5.47 4.48 -10.87
N ILE A 44 -4.24 4.10 -10.49
CA ILE A 44 -3.16 3.80 -11.44
C ILE A 44 -3.52 2.58 -12.29
N VAL A 45 -3.97 1.48 -11.67
CA VAL A 45 -4.34 0.26 -12.38
C VAL A 45 -5.54 0.51 -13.32
N LEU A 46 -6.51 1.33 -12.90
CA LEU A 46 -7.65 1.67 -13.75
C LEU A 46 -7.27 2.59 -14.93
N VAL A 47 -6.43 3.60 -14.71
CA VAL A 47 -6.12 4.65 -15.71
C VAL A 47 -4.91 4.31 -16.59
N PHE A 48 -3.78 3.89 -16.01
CA PHE A 48 -2.54 3.67 -16.75
C PHE A 48 -2.50 2.36 -17.51
N MET A 49 -3.26 1.36 -17.07
CA MET A 49 -3.32 0.11 -17.81
C MET A 49 -4.41 0.11 -18.89
N HIS A 50 -5.12 1.23 -19.11
CA HIS A 50 -6.22 1.36 -20.08
C HIS A 50 -7.26 0.21 -20.02
N LEU A 51 -7.37 -0.40 -18.83
CA LEU A 51 -8.13 -1.62 -18.60
C LEU A 51 -9.65 -1.39 -18.54
N GLY A 52 -10.10 -0.16 -18.78
CA GLY A 52 -11.51 0.23 -18.83
C GLY A 52 -12.22 -0.23 -20.10
N ASP A 53 -11.54 -0.21 -21.24
CA ASP A 53 -12.11 -0.50 -22.57
C ASP A 53 -11.60 -1.81 -23.19
N GLU A 54 -10.68 -2.51 -22.52
CA GLU A 54 -9.97 -3.67 -23.09
C GLU A 54 -10.42 -5.02 -22.51
N ARG A 55 -10.18 -6.12 -23.26
CA ARG A 55 -10.68 -7.46 -22.91
C ARG A 55 -10.29 -7.87 -21.48
N SER A 56 -11.30 -8.31 -20.72
CA SER A 56 -11.19 -8.84 -19.34
C SER A 56 -10.05 -9.84 -19.11
N ASN A 57 -9.68 -10.64 -20.13
CA ASN A 57 -8.55 -11.57 -20.04
C ASN A 57 -7.19 -10.88 -19.87
N LEU A 58 -6.95 -9.74 -20.52
CA LEU A 58 -5.70 -8.97 -20.36
C LEU A 58 -5.63 -8.35 -18.96
N LYS A 59 -6.79 -7.91 -18.43
CA LYS A 59 -6.95 -7.41 -17.05
C LYS A 59 -6.46 -8.42 -16.02
N ARG A 60 -6.93 -9.68 -16.13
CA ARG A 60 -6.50 -10.77 -15.23
C ARG A 60 -5.04 -11.14 -15.40
N ALA A 61 -4.48 -11.05 -16.60
CA ALA A 61 -3.07 -11.34 -16.85
C ALA A 61 -2.12 -10.41 -16.08
N ILE A 62 -2.53 -9.17 -15.81
CA ILE A 62 -1.72 -8.19 -15.06
C ILE A 62 -2.06 -8.21 -13.57
N ILE A 63 -3.35 -8.34 -13.21
CA ILE A 63 -3.78 -8.37 -11.81
C ILE A 63 -3.29 -9.64 -11.09
N ALA A 64 -3.32 -10.80 -11.76
CA ALA A 64 -2.93 -12.07 -11.15
C ALA A 64 -1.47 -12.11 -10.64
N PRO A 65 -0.43 -11.76 -11.44
CA PRO A 65 0.94 -11.75 -10.94
C PRO A 65 1.15 -10.68 -9.86
N TYR A 66 0.48 -9.52 -9.97
CA TYR A 66 0.55 -8.47 -8.94
C TYR A 66 -0.05 -8.91 -7.59
N MET A 67 -1.21 -9.56 -7.62
CA MET A 67 -1.87 -10.06 -6.43
C MET A 67 -1.06 -11.19 -5.78
N LEU A 68 -0.55 -12.12 -6.59
CA LEU A 68 0.30 -13.21 -6.12
C LEU A 68 1.56 -12.66 -5.46
N PHE A 69 2.20 -11.67 -6.08
CA PHE A 69 3.41 -11.05 -5.53
C PHE A 69 3.15 -10.37 -4.19
N ILE A 70 2.07 -9.59 -4.06
CA ILE A 70 1.69 -8.94 -2.79
C ILE A 70 1.40 -9.99 -1.69
N CYS A 71 0.62 -11.03 -2.00
CA CYS A 71 0.34 -12.10 -1.05
C CYS A 71 1.61 -12.83 -0.61
N TYR A 72 2.54 -13.07 -1.53
CA TYR A 72 3.82 -13.71 -1.23
C TYR A 72 4.71 -12.85 -0.32
N LEU A 73 4.78 -11.54 -0.56
CA LEU A 73 5.53 -10.62 0.32
C LEU A 73 4.93 -10.57 1.74
N ILE A 74 3.60 -10.54 1.86
CA ILE A 74 2.92 -10.58 3.16
C ILE A 74 3.21 -11.90 3.87
N PHE A 75 3.14 -13.02 3.16
CA PHE A 75 3.46 -14.34 3.70
C PHE A 75 4.88 -14.37 4.30
N ILE A 76 5.89 -13.97 3.52
CA ILE A 76 7.28 -13.93 4.03
C ILE A 76 7.40 -12.99 5.23
N ALA A 77 6.86 -11.77 5.15
CA ALA A 77 6.99 -10.80 6.24
C ALA A 77 6.38 -11.31 7.55
N ILE A 78 5.28 -12.04 7.49
CA ILE A 78 4.66 -12.68 8.64
C ILE A 78 5.54 -13.84 9.15
N THR A 79 5.96 -14.76 8.26
CA THR A 79 6.79 -15.91 8.65
C THR A 79 8.11 -15.48 9.31
N GLU A 80 8.82 -14.52 8.71
CA GLU A 80 10.07 -13.98 9.27
C GLU A 80 9.80 -13.22 10.58
N GLY A 81 8.70 -12.47 10.66
CA GLY A 81 8.29 -11.77 11.88
C GLY A 81 8.04 -12.71 13.04
N PHE A 82 7.32 -13.82 12.81
CA PHE A 82 7.09 -14.86 13.82
C PHE A 82 8.37 -15.60 14.20
N GLY A 83 9.24 -15.92 13.24
CA GLY A 83 10.54 -16.54 13.52
C GLY A 83 11.45 -15.66 14.38
N HIS A 84 11.45 -14.34 14.14
CA HIS A 84 12.17 -13.39 14.98
C HIS A 84 11.59 -13.28 16.40
N LEU A 85 10.26 -13.32 16.54
CA LEU A 85 9.59 -13.28 17.85
C LEU A 85 9.92 -14.53 18.68
N GLU A 86 9.90 -15.72 18.06
CA GLU A 86 10.26 -16.99 18.71
C GLU A 86 11.74 -16.99 19.15
N SER A 87 12.64 -16.53 18.27
CA SER A 87 14.08 -16.40 18.57
C SER A 87 14.36 -15.44 19.73
N TYR A 88 13.63 -14.34 19.82
CA TYR A 88 13.75 -13.40 20.94
C TYR A 88 13.30 -14.04 22.26
N SER A 89 12.21 -14.82 22.23
CA SER A 89 11.67 -15.48 23.44
C SER A 89 12.46 -16.68 23.95
N THR A 90 13.35 -17.25 23.13
CA THR A 90 14.19 -18.40 23.48
C THR A 90 15.58 -18.00 23.97
N LEU A 91 16.07 -16.82 23.56
CA LEU A 91 17.37 -16.29 23.98
C LEU A 91 17.29 -15.39 25.23
N HIS A 92 16.09 -15.08 25.72
CA HIS A 92 15.82 -14.17 26.83
C HIS A 92 14.81 -14.77 27.79
#